data_AF-A0A815W5D5-F1
#
_entry.id   AF-A0A815W5D5-F1
#
_cell.length_a   1.000
_cell.length_b   1.000
_cell.length_c   1.000
_cell.angle_alpha   90.00
_cell.angle_beta   90.00
_cell.angle_gamma   90.00
#
_symmetry.space_group_name_H-M   'P 1'
#
loop_
_entity.id
_entity.type
_entity.pdbx_description
1 polymer ?
#
loop_
_entity_poly.entity_id
_entity_poly.type
_entity_poly.pdbx_seq_one_letter_code
_entity_poly.pdbx_strand_id
1 'polypeptide(L)'
;MSSSDTDETPTISFLISNKKKRLLVIDGYIYQQNKSTAKVSYWLCEIKLCNAGVHLNSDDQFRKYTENPHTHMPVPERLEIRKMLTNIKSRVDREAKAIGQIYHEELLKANLFSKLLLSIINSFEIFDFVTESFRDMNFSNLNFSRFNFSR
;
A
#
# COMPACT_ATOMS: atom_id res chain seq x y z
N MET A 1 -32.74 8.80 11.84
CA MET A 1 -31.25 8.80 11.82
C MET A 1 -30.77 7.69 12.72
N SER A 2 -30.01 6.74 12.18
CA SER A 2 -28.84 6.10 12.81
C SER A 2 -28.15 5.30 11.69
N SER A 3 -26.97 5.76 11.35
CA SER A 3 -26.10 5.36 10.26
C SER A 3 -25.71 3.89 10.32
N SER A 4 -25.75 3.22 9.18
CA SER A 4 -25.11 1.95 8.90
C SER A 4 -23.59 2.17 8.86
N ASP A 5 -22.92 1.94 9.99
CA ASP A 5 -21.46 1.86 10.05
C ASP A 5 -21.03 0.57 9.35
N THR A 6 -20.32 0.69 8.23
CA THR A 6 -19.64 -0.43 7.60
C THR A 6 -18.50 -0.86 8.53
N ASP A 7 -18.60 -2.08 9.07
CA ASP A 7 -17.60 -2.71 9.94
C ASP A 7 -16.37 -3.11 9.09
N GLU A 8 -15.62 -2.10 8.65
CA GLU A 8 -14.41 -2.29 7.87
C GLU A 8 -13.27 -2.67 8.80
N THR A 9 -13.12 -3.98 9.02
CA THR A 9 -11.96 -4.49 9.76
C THR A 9 -10.66 -4.15 9.01
N PRO A 10 -9.65 -3.58 9.69
CA PRO A 10 -8.43 -3.14 9.03
C PRO A 10 -7.64 -4.33 8.49
N THR A 11 -7.03 -4.16 7.32
CA THR A 11 -6.20 -5.21 6.70
C THR A 11 -4.90 -5.37 7.47
N ILE A 12 -4.70 -6.56 8.06
CA ILE A 12 -3.50 -6.91 8.81
C ILE A 12 -2.53 -7.68 7.91
N SER A 13 -1.26 -7.29 7.92
CA SER A 13 -0.17 -8.10 7.35
C SER A 13 1.03 -8.15 8.28
N PHE A 14 1.89 -9.15 8.09
CA PHE A 14 3.07 -9.37 8.92
C PHE A 14 4.35 -9.35 8.10
N LEU A 15 5.39 -8.75 8.66
CA LEU A 15 6.74 -8.71 8.10
C LEU A 15 7.75 -9.27 9.11
N ILE A 16 8.93 -9.63 8.60
CA ILE A 16 10.04 -10.12 9.42
C ILE A 16 11.18 -9.10 9.39
N SER A 17 11.56 -8.62 10.57
CA SER A 17 12.71 -7.71 10.72
C SER A 17 14.05 -8.41 10.48
N ASN A 18 15.14 -7.64 10.38
CA ASN A 18 16.50 -8.20 10.26
C ASN A 18 16.88 -9.12 11.42
N LYS A 19 16.35 -8.87 12.63
CA LYS A 19 16.58 -9.69 13.82
C LYS A 19 15.61 -10.86 13.95
N LYS A 20 14.98 -11.27 12.85
CA LYS A 20 13.94 -12.32 12.79
C LYS A 20 12.74 -12.08 13.72
N LYS A 21 12.53 -10.84 14.18
CA LYS A 21 11.33 -10.45 14.96
C LYS A 21 10.17 -10.15 14.03
N ARG A 22 8.97 -10.54 14.45
CA ARG A 22 7.70 -10.25 13.77
C ARG A 22 7.35 -8.77 13.89
N LEU A 23 6.91 -8.19 12.78
CA LEU A 23 6.41 -6.83 12.68
C LEU A 23 4.96 -6.90 12.17
N LEU A 24 4.10 -6.08 12.75
CA LEU A 24 2.71 -5.93 12.34
C LEU A 24 2.58 -4.71 11.44
N VAL A 25 1.83 -4.84 10.35
CA VAL A 25 1.53 -3.74 9.42
C VAL A 25 0.03 -3.57 9.33
N ILE A 26 -0.43 -2.36 9.63
CA ILE A 26 -1.84 -1.94 9.53
C ILE A 26 -1.85 -0.50 9.03
N ASP A 27 -2.68 -0.20 8.03
CA ASP A 27 -2.91 1.15 7.48
C ASP A 27 -1.62 1.91 7.14
N GLY A 28 -0.61 1.21 6.63
CA GLY A 28 0.70 1.78 6.27
C GLY A 28 1.64 2.02 7.45
N TYR A 29 1.21 1.79 8.68
CA TYR A 29 2.03 1.87 9.88
C TYR A 29 2.66 0.53 10.24
N ILE A 30 3.85 0.58 10.84
CA ILE A 30 4.58 -0.60 11.26
C ILE A 30 4.70 -0.62 12.78
N TYR A 31 4.31 -1.74 13.38
CA TYR A 31 4.29 -1.95 14.81
C TYR A 31 5.24 -3.08 15.21
N GLN A 32 5.88 -2.93 16.37
CA GLN A 32 6.69 -3.95 17.03
C GLN A 32 5.91 -4.56 18.19
N GLN A 33 6.04 -5.87 18.37
CA GLN A 33 5.43 -6.56 19.51
C GLN A 33 6.11 -6.09 20.80
N ASN A 34 5.32 -5.51 21.71
CA ASN A 34 5.79 -5.05 23.00
C ASN A 34 5.68 -6.19 24.04
N LYS A 35 4.48 -6.76 24.16
CA LYS A 35 4.19 -7.87 25.07
C LYS A 35 3.14 -8.80 24.51
N SER A 36 3.15 -10.07 24.92
CA SER A 36 2.15 -11.06 24.56
C SER A 36 1.60 -11.73 25.80
N THR A 37 0.30 -11.95 25.83
CA THR A 37 -0.41 -12.74 26.83
C THR A 37 -1.17 -13.86 26.10
N ALA A 38 -1.64 -14.88 26.81
CA ALA A 38 -2.37 -16.01 26.21
C ALA A 38 -3.58 -15.60 25.35
N LYS A 39 -4.20 -14.45 25.64
CA LYS A 39 -5.41 -13.96 24.95
C LYS A 39 -5.17 -12.79 24.00
N VAL A 40 -4.09 -12.04 24.19
CA VAL A 40 -3.89 -10.73 23.54
C VAL A 40 -2.42 -10.48 23.31
N SER A 41 -2.08 -10.01 22.12
CA SER A 41 -0.76 -9.45 21.82
C SER A 41 -0.85 -7.93 21.69
N TYR A 42 0.12 -7.24 22.29
CA TYR A 42 0.20 -5.79 22.34
C TYR A 42 1.33 -5.31 21.44
N TRP A 43 0.99 -4.42 20.52
CA TRP A 43 1.88 -3.90 19.50
C TRP A 43 1.98 -2.39 19.63
N LEU A 44 3.19 -1.85 19.52
CA LEU A 44 3.46 -0.41 19.57
C LEU A 44 4.09 0.05 18.27
N CYS A 45 3.83 1.30 17.89
CA CYS A 45 4.47 1.88 16.72
C CYS A 45 5.99 1.74 16.83
N GLU A 46 6.64 1.42 15.72
CA GLU A 46 8.09 1.28 15.69
C GLU A 46 8.83 2.62 15.91
N ILE A 47 8.20 3.75 15.61
CA ILE A 47 8.83 5.06 15.76
C ILE A 47 8.91 5.40 17.26
N LYS A 48 10.13 5.63 17.75
CA LYS A 48 10.42 5.81 19.19
C LYS A 48 9.62 6.90 19.90
N LEU A 49 9.20 7.94 19.18
CA LEU A 49 8.44 9.06 19.74
C LEU A 49 6.92 8.91 19.51
N CYS A 50 6.48 7.76 18.99
CA CYS A 50 5.08 7.45 18.73
C CYS A 50 4.59 6.39 19.72
N ASN A 51 3.59 6.74 20.52
CA ASN A 51 2.99 5.85 21.52
C ASN A 51 1.70 5.16 21.03
N ALA A 52 1.40 5.26 19.74
CA ALA A 52 0.28 4.58 19.14
C ALA A 52 0.47 3.06 19.24
N GLY A 53 -0.62 2.34 19.48
CA GLY A 53 -0.59 0.89 19.67
C GLY A 53 -1.82 0.19 19.10
N VAL A 54 -1.68 -1.12 18.94
CA VAL A 54 -2.72 -2.03 18.46
C VAL A 54 -2.73 -3.28 19.30
N HIS A 55 -3.91 -3.79 19.59
CA HIS A 55 -4.10 -5.08 20.24
C HIS A 55 -4.64 -6.07 19.21
N LEU A 56 -4.02 -7.25 19.15
CA LEU A 56 -4.55 -8.40 18.41
C LEU A 56 -4.99 -9.49 19.39
N ASN A 57 -5.93 -10.32 18.96
CA ASN A 57 -6.32 -11.53 19.69
C ASN A 57 -5.23 -12.63 19.59
N SER A 58 -5.44 -13.76 20.27
CA SER A 58 -4.59 -14.95 20.15
C SER A 58 -4.47 -15.48 18.72
N ASP A 59 -5.51 -15.27 17.91
CA ASP A 59 -5.60 -15.72 16.52
C ASP A 59 -5.12 -14.65 15.52
N ASP A 60 -4.32 -13.69 15.97
CA ASP A 60 -3.76 -12.58 15.18
C ASP A 60 -4.80 -11.67 14.49
N GLN A 61 -6.07 -11.74 14.91
CA GLN A 61 -7.13 -10.86 14.43
C GLN A 61 -7.10 -9.49 15.11
N PHE A 62 -7.46 -8.45 14.36
CA PHE A 62 -7.59 -7.09 14.88
C PHE A 62 -8.58 -7.06 16.03
N ARG A 63 -8.20 -6.42 17.14
CA ARG A 63 -9.10 -6.22 18.27
C ARG A 63 -9.46 -4.75 18.45
N LYS A 64 -8.46 -3.89 18.62
CA LYS A 64 -8.63 -2.45 18.76
C LYS A 64 -7.32 -1.69 18.63
N TYR A 65 -7.44 -0.40 18.32
CA TYR A 65 -6.40 0.59 18.53
C TYR A 65 -6.28 0.99 20.01
N THR A 66 -5.10 1.45 20.40
CA THR A 66 -4.89 2.20 21.65
C THR A 66 -5.45 3.62 21.49
N GLU A 67 -5.81 4.27 22.60
CA GLU A 67 -6.34 5.64 22.62
C GLU A 67 -5.35 6.70 22.10
N ASN A 68 -4.05 6.39 22.07
CA ASN A 68 -3.02 7.31 21.57
C ASN A 68 -2.96 7.27 20.05
N PRO A 69 -3.22 8.40 19.35
CA PRO A 69 -3.06 8.49 17.90
C PRO A 69 -1.58 8.53 17.50
N HIS A 70 -1.30 8.30 16.22
CA HIS A 70 0.05 8.49 15.66
C HIS A 70 0.42 9.98 15.63
N THR A 71 1.68 10.27 15.92
CA THR A 71 2.25 11.63 15.86
C THR A 71 2.96 11.92 14.54
N HIS A 72 2.83 11.03 13.56
CA HIS A 72 3.49 11.09 12.27
C HIS A 72 2.63 10.44 11.19
N MET A 73 2.93 10.79 9.94
CA MET A 73 2.32 10.14 8.77
C MET A 73 2.93 8.75 8.54
N PRO A 74 2.21 7.83 7.87
CA PRO A 74 2.79 6.60 7.39
C PRO A 74 3.85 6.93 6.33
N VAL A 75 4.93 6.13 6.31
CA VAL A 75 6.04 6.29 5.36
C VAL A 75 6.02 5.09 4.42
N PRO A 76 5.26 5.16 3.30
CA PRO A 76 5.03 4.01 2.43
C PRO A 76 6.33 3.45 1.83
N GLU A 77 7.30 4.31 1.52
CA GLU A 77 8.59 3.91 0.96
C GLU A 77 9.33 2.94 1.91
N ARG A 78 9.28 3.23 3.22
CA ARG A 78 9.90 2.37 4.24
C ARG A 78 9.21 1.01 4.33
N LEU A 79 7.89 0.99 4.15
CA LEU A 79 7.12 -0.25 4.14
C LEU A 79 7.47 -1.11 2.91
N GLU A 80 7.51 -0.49 1.72
CA GLU A 80 7.84 -1.19 0.48
C GLU A 80 9.26 -1.75 0.48
N ILE A 81 10.25 -0.97 0.95
CA ILE A 81 11.63 -1.46 1.12
C ILE A 81 11.65 -2.70 2.03
N ARG A 82 10.87 -2.70 3.10
CA ARG A 82 10.82 -3.87 4.00
C ARG A 82 10.12 -5.07 3.40
N LYS A 83 9.01 -4.87 2.69
CA LYS A 83 8.35 -5.95 1.93
C LYS A 83 9.33 -6.58 0.94
N MET A 84 10.06 -5.76 0.18
CA MET A 84 11.08 -6.22 -0.76
C MET A 84 12.18 -7.03 -0.06
N LEU A 85 12.72 -6.52 1.05
CA LEU A 85 13.76 -7.22 1.81
C LEU A 85 13.25 -8.53 2.43
N THR A 86 12.02 -8.55 2.93
CA THR A 86 11.40 -9.79 3.43
C THR A 86 11.20 -10.79 2.30
N ASN A 87 10.78 -10.34 1.11
CA ASN A 87 10.66 -11.20 -0.07
C ASN A 87 12.03 -11.80 -0.44
N ILE A 88 13.06 -10.97 -0.61
CA ILE A 88 14.42 -11.42 -0.94
C ILE A 88 14.90 -12.49 0.04
N LYS A 89 14.77 -12.26 1.36
CA LYS A 89 15.17 -13.25 2.37
C LYS A 89 14.40 -14.56 2.23
N SER A 90 13.08 -14.48 2.07
CA SER A 90 12.25 -15.67 1.87
C SER A 90 12.62 -16.45 0.60
N ARG A 91 13.14 -15.76 -0.43
CA ARG A 91 13.61 -16.38 -1.66
C ARG A 91 14.98 -17.02 -1.46
N VAL A 92 15.90 -16.38 -0.74
CA VAL A 92 17.20 -16.97 -0.40
C VAL A 92 17.04 -18.29 0.36
N ASP A 93 16.06 -18.38 1.25
CA ASP A 93 15.81 -19.60 2.01
C ASP A 93 15.14 -20.72 1.16
N ARG A 94 14.37 -20.35 0.12
CA ARG A 94 13.59 -21.30 -0.70
C ARG A 94 14.23 -21.69 -2.02
N GLU A 95 15.04 -20.81 -2.60
CA GLU A 95 15.65 -20.96 -3.92
C GLU A 95 17.14 -21.24 -3.76
N ALA A 96 17.66 -22.25 -4.46
CA ALA A 96 19.09 -22.53 -4.54
C ALA A 96 19.83 -21.55 -5.50
N LYS A 97 19.39 -20.29 -5.57
CA LYS A 97 20.02 -19.24 -6.37
C LYS A 97 21.00 -18.43 -5.53
N ALA A 98 22.03 -17.88 -6.16
CA ALA A 98 22.91 -16.94 -5.46
C ALA A 98 22.14 -15.68 -5.07
N ILE A 99 22.42 -15.13 -3.88
CA ILE A 99 21.74 -13.92 -3.37
C ILE A 99 21.83 -12.73 -4.34
N GLY A 100 22.96 -12.59 -5.06
CA GLY A 100 23.14 -11.55 -6.07
C GLY A 100 22.20 -11.70 -7.27
N GLN A 101 21.89 -12.93 -7.68
CA GLN A 101 20.93 -13.19 -8.76
C GLN A 101 19.51 -12.81 -8.33
N ILE A 102 19.12 -13.20 -7.11
CA ILE A 102 17.81 -12.84 -6.54
C ILE A 102 17.66 -11.32 -6.47
N TYR A 103 18.70 -10.62 -5.99
CA TYR A 103 18.69 -9.16 -5.91
C TYR A 103 18.55 -8.50 -7.29
N HIS A 104 19.31 -8.97 -8.27
CA HIS A 104 19.25 -8.45 -9.64
C HIS A 104 17.87 -8.64 -10.27
N GLU A 105 17.25 -9.81 -10.10
CA GLU A 105 15.89 -10.07 -10.58
C GLU A 105 14.86 -9.13 -9.94
N GLU A 106 14.95 -8.88 -8.63
CA GLU A 106 14.02 -7.97 -7.94
C GLU A 106 14.21 -6.51 -8.37
N LEU A 107 15.46 -6.06 -8.61
CA LEU A 107 15.72 -4.74 -9.18
C LEU A 107 15.16 -4.59 -10.60
N LEU A 108 15.32 -5.61 -11.45
CA LEU A 108 14.76 -5.59 -12.80
C LEU A 108 13.23 -5.50 -12.78
N LYS A 109 12.57 -6.22 -11.87
CA LYS A 109 11.10 -6.12 -11.70
C LYS A 109 10.68 -4.71 -11.30
N ALA A 110 11.36 -4.10 -10.33
CA ALA A 110 11.05 -2.74 -9.89
C ALA A 110 11.24 -1.70 -11.02
N ASN A 111 12.33 -1.83 -11.78
CA ASN A 111 12.60 -0.97 -12.94
C ASN A 111 11.62 -1.18 -14.10
N LEU A 112 11.19 -2.42 -14.33
CA LEU A 112 10.17 -2.71 -15.35
C LEU A 112 8.84 -2.07 -14.95
N PHE A 113 8.47 -2.18 -13.67
CA PHE A 113 7.25 -1.59 -13.15
C PHE A 113 7.24 -0.06 -13.27
N SER A 114 8.36 0.62 -12.94
CA SER A 114 8.46 2.07 -13.10
C SER A 114 8.35 2.51 -14.56
N LYS A 115 8.99 1.79 -15.48
CA LYS A 115 8.87 2.06 -16.93
C LYS A 115 7.45 1.86 -17.44
N LEU A 116 6.76 0.81 -17.00
CA LEU A 116 5.37 0.56 -17.36
C LEU A 116 4.45 1.68 -16.86
N LEU A 117 4.62 2.11 -15.61
CA LEU A 117 3.85 3.23 -15.07
C LEU A 117 4.06 4.52 -15.87
N LEU A 118 5.31 4.87 -16.20
CA LEU A 118 5.60 6.04 -17.04
C LEU A 118 4.96 5.91 -18.43
N SER A 119 5.01 4.72 -19.04
CA SER A 119 4.35 4.49 -20.33
C SER A 119 2.84 4.67 -20.25
N ILE A 120 2.22 4.23 -19.16
CA ILE A 120 0.77 4.36 -18.94
C ILE A 120 0.40 5.83 -18.72
N ILE A 121 1.12 6.54 -17.84
CA ILE A 121 0.90 7.97 -17.60
C ILE A 121 1.04 8.77 -18.89
N ASN A 122 2.13 8.55 -19.64
CA ASN A 122 2.33 9.20 -20.93
C ASN A 122 1.18 8.90 -21.90
N SER A 123 0.63 7.67 -21.90
CA SER A 123 -0.51 7.34 -22.77
C SER A 123 -1.80 8.05 -22.35
N PHE A 124 -2.02 8.28 -21.05
CA PHE A 124 -3.15 9.07 -20.56
C PHE A 124 -2.97 10.57 -20.83
N GLU A 125 -1.78 11.13 -20.60
CA GLU A 125 -1.50 12.53 -20.91
C GLU A 125 -1.61 12.83 -22.41
N ILE A 126 -1.16 11.90 -23.27
CA ILE A 126 -1.34 12.00 -24.72
C ILE A 126 -2.82 11.90 -25.08
N PHE A 127 -3.58 11.00 -24.45
CA PHE A 127 -5.01 10.88 -24.70
C PHE A 127 -5.77 12.14 -24.30
N ASP A 128 -5.49 12.69 -23.12
CA ASP A 128 -6.09 13.95 -22.65
C ASP A 128 -5.71 15.10 -23.59
N PHE A 129 -4.44 15.23 -23.98
CA PHE A 129 -3.99 16.25 -24.95
C PHE A 129 -4.66 16.10 -26.33
N VAL A 130 -4.78 14.88 -26.85
CA VAL A 130 -5.45 14.61 -28.11
C VAL A 130 -6.94 14.97 -28.00
N THR A 131 -7.62 14.57 -26.93
CA THR A 131 -9.05 14.87 -26.76
C THR A 131 -9.33 16.37 -26.53
N GLU A 132 -8.43 17.09 -25.86
CA GLU A 132 -8.50 18.56 -25.73
C GLU A 132 -8.23 19.24 -27.08
N SER A 133 -7.22 18.81 -27.83
CA SER A 133 -6.94 19.33 -29.17
C SER A 133 -8.11 19.09 -30.16
N PHE A 134 -8.81 17.95 -30.04
CA PHE A 134 -10.02 17.68 -30.81
C PHE A 134 -11.25 18.48 -30.35
N ARG A 135 -11.31 18.93 -29.08
CA ARG A 135 -12.34 19.87 -28.61
C ARG A 135 -12.10 21.28 -29.15
N ASP A 136 -10.84 21.73 -29.17
CA ASP A 136 -10.49 23.06 -29.66
C ASP A 136 -10.60 23.19 -31.18
N MET A 137 -10.46 22.08 -31.92
CA MET A 137 -10.66 22.06 -33.38
C MET A 137 -12.14 21.99 -33.83
N ASN A 138 -13.11 21.88 -32.91
CA ASN A 138 -14.53 21.73 -33.26
C ASN A 138 -15.45 22.93 -32.94
N PHE A 139 -14.91 24.12 -32.66
CA PHE A 139 -15.71 25.35 -32.48
C PHE A 139 -15.57 26.38 -33.61
N SER A 140 -15.51 25.94 -34.86
CA SER A 140 -15.69 26.89 -35.98
C SER A 140 -16.55 26.43 -37.14
N ASN A 141 -17.09 25.21 -37.14
CA ASN A 141 -18.14 24.83 -38.08
C ASN A 141 -18.93 23.65 -37.52
N LEU A 142 -20.20 23.86 -37.19
CA LEU A 142 -21.35 23.04 -37.59
C LEU A 142 -22.56 23.31 -36.66
N ASN A 143 -23.61 23.85 -37.29
CA ASN A 143 -24.97 23.92 -36.76
C ASN A 143 -25.42 22.52 -36.28
N PHE A 144 -25.54 22.32 -34.97
CA PHE A 144 -26.20 21.14 -34.42
C PHE A 144 -27.70 21.40 -34.29
N SER A 145 -28.42 21.12 -35.38
CA SER A 145 -29.87 20.88 -35.32
C SER A 145 -30.15 19.63 -34.48
N ARG A 146 -30.94 19.82 -33.42
CA ARG A 146 -31.83 18.86 -32.72
C ARG A 146 -31.50 17.37 -32.88
N PHE A 147 -31.05 16.75 -31.80
CA PHE A 147 -31.40 15.37 -31.49
C PHE A 147 -32.02 15.29 -30.08
N ASN A 148 -33.32 15.02 -30.05
CA ASN A 148 -34.06 14.67 -28.85
C ASN A 148 -33.72 13.22 -28.46
N PHE A 149 -33.31 13.00 -27.22
CA PHE A 149 -33.40 11.68 -26.59
C PHE A 149 -34.75 11.59 -25.88
N SER A 150 -35.59 10.65 -26.30
CA SER A 150 -36.80 10.24 -25.59
C SER A 150 -36.46 9.14 -24.58
N ARG A 151 -37.15 9.20 -23.44
CA ARG A 151 -37.03 8.40 -22.21
C ARG A 151 -36.90 6.89 -22.40
#